data_AF-A0A538HI75-F1
#
_entry.id   AF-A0A538HI75-F1
#
_cell.length_a   1.000
_cell.length_b   1.000
_cell.length_c   1.000
_cell.angle_alpha   90.00
_cell.angle_beta   90.00
_cell.angle_gamma   90.00
#
_symmetry.space_group_name_H-M   'P 1'
#
loop_
_entity.id
_entity.type
_entity.pdbx_description
1 polymer ?
#
loop_
_entity_poly.entity_id
_entity_poly.type
_entity_poly.pdbx_seq_one_letter_code
_entity_poly.pdbx_strand_id
1 'polypeptide(L)'
;MSFNAPEDARPAFVKAANGTVSFNRKAIEPANSPKPPEPAQGGPNGPPPPVTFDGGTWDGTGFHSSGSANALGDFFYKLTFTKAGTYKYECLIHPDMLGTVKVG
;
A
#
# COMPACT_ATOMS: atom_id res chain seq x y z
N MET A 1 -1.27 2.52 0.46
CA MET A 1 -2.70 2.73 0.73
C MET A 1 -3.38 1.40 0.87
N SER A 2 -4.18 1.24 1.92
CA SER A 2 -4.78 -0.04 2.30
C SER A 2 -6.26 0.14 2.65
N PHE A 3 -7.09 -0.81 2.21
CA PHE A 3 -8.53 -0.87 2.45
C PHE A 3 -8.88 -2.18 3.15
N ASN A 4 -9.83 -2.14 4.09
CA ASN A 4 -10.27 -3.31 4.87
C ASN A 4 -9.10 -4.12 5.47
N ALA A 5 -8.09 -3.42 6.02
CA ALA A 5 -6.95 -4.08 6.62
C ALA A 5 -7.37 -4.89 7.86
N PRO A 6 -6.95 -6.16 7.97
CA PRO A 6 -7.18 -6.94 9.17
C PRO A 6 -6.38 -6.34 10.34
N GLU A 7 -6.84 -6.55 11.58
CA GLU A 7 -6.18 -5.98 12.76
C GLU A 7 -4.71 -6.37 12.87
N ASP A 8 -4.36 -7.59 12.46
CA ASP A 8 -3.00 -8.08 12.49
C ASP A 8 -2.10 -7.51 11.38
N ALA A 9 -2.63 -6.69 10.47
CA ALA A 9 -1.85 -5.91 9.51
C ALA A 9 -1.53 -4.49 10.01
N ARG A 10 -2.18 -4.00 11.08
CA ARG A 10 -2.04 -2.61 11.54
C ARG A 10 -0.74 -2.32 12.30
N PRO A 11 -0.18 -3.23 13.12
CA PRO A 11 1.12 -2.98 13.73
C PRO A 11 2.19 -2.92 12.63
N ALA A 12 2.96 -1.83 12.54
CA ALA A 12 4.07 -1.74 11.58
C ALA A 12 5.21 -2.74 11.88
N PHE A 13 5.31 -3.17 13.14
CA PHE A 13 6.32 -4.10 13.62
C PHE A 13 5.69 -5.26 14.37
N VAL A 14 6.28 -6.44 14.23
CA VAL A 14 5.97 -7.62 15.02
C VAL A 14 7.17 -7.99 15.87
N LYS A 15 6.93 -8.37 17.13
CA LYS A 15 7.95 -8.87 18.05
C LYS A 15 7.76 -10.37 18.25
N ALA A 16 8.76 -11.15 17.87
CA ALA A 16 8.80 -12.59 18.11
C ALA A 16 9.13 -12.89 19.58
N ALA A 17 8.79 -14.11 20.03
CA ALA A 17 8.99 -14.56 21.40
C ALA A 17 10.48 -14.54 21.83
N ASN A 18 11.40 -14.76 20.89
CA ASN A 18 12.85 -14.68 21.10
C ASN A 18 13.39 -13.23 21.18
N GLY A 19 12.52 -12.23 21.12
CA GLY A 19 12.88 -10.81 21.18
C GLY A 19 13.17 -10.16 19.83
N THR A 20 13.21 -10.91 18.72
CA THR A 20 13.40 -10.33 17.38
C THR A 20 12.24 -9.41 17.02
N VAL A 21 12.55 -8.19 16.58
CA VAL A 21 11.57 -7.26 16.01
C VAL A 21 11.75 -7.27 14.48
N SER A 22 10.65 -7.36 13.76
CA SER A 22 10.65 -7.35 12.29
C SER A 22 9.51 -6.48 11.78
N PHE A 23 9.64 -5.97 10.56
CA PHE A 23 8.50 -5.33 9.89
C PHE A 23 7.36 -6.33 9.76
N ASN A 24 6.15 -5.85 10.01
CA ASN A 24 4.97 -6.64 9.73
C ASN A 24 4.79 -6.75 8.22
N ARG A 25 5.00 -7.97 7.71
CA ARG A 25 4.87 -8.28 6.29
C ARG A 25 3.51 -7.87 5.73
N LYS A 26 2.43 -8.00 6.50
CA LYS A 26 1.07 -7.59 6.09
C LYS A 26 0.90 -6.08 5.98
N ALA A 27 1.73 -5.30 6.69
CA ALA A 27 1.73 -3.84 6.61
C ALA A 27 2.53 -3.32 5.40
N ILE A 28 3.57 -4.03 4.99
CA ILE A 28 4.53 -3.56 3.96
C ILE A 28 4.37 -4.23 2.59
N GLU A 29 3.81 -5.43 2.52
CA GLU A 29 3.60 -6.11 1.24
C GLU A 29 2.26 -5.74 0.60
N PRO A 30 2.17 -5.78 -0.74
CA PRO A 30 0.91 -5.66 -1.43
C PRO A 30 -0.02 -6.84 -1.10
N ALA A 31 -1.32 -6.57 -1.05
CA ALA A 31 -2.35 -7.58 -0.86
C ALA A 31 -3.45 -7.36 -1.88
N ASN A 32 -3.78 -8.39 -2.66
CA ASN A 32 -4.70 -8.30 -3.81
C ASN A 32 -4.36 -7.18 -4.82
N SER A 33 -3.10 -6.75 -4.80
CA SER A 33 -2.51 -5.76 -5.70
C SER A 33 -1.24 -6.34 -6.29
N PRO A 34 -0.85 -5.99 -7.52
CA PRO A 34 0.45 -6.36 -8.07
C PRO A 34 1.60 -5.83 -7.20
N LYS A 35 2.75 -6.50 -7.28
CA LYS A 35 4.00 -5.99 -6.70
C LYS A 35 4.33 -4.63 -7.34
N PRO A 36 4.73 -3.62 -6.54
CA PRO A 36 5.22 -2.39 -7.11
C PRO A 36 6.40 -2.69 -8.07
N PRO A 37 6.52 -1.93 -9.18
CA PRO A 37 7.61 -2.12 -10.13
C PRO A 37 8.95 -1.98 -9.41
N GLU A 38 10.02 -2.52 -9.99
CA GLU A 38 11.35 -2.26 -9.44
C GLU A 38 11.70 -0.77 -9.63
N PRO A 39 12.33 -0.10 -8.65
CA PRO A 39 12.74 1.28 -8.81
C PRO A 39 13.63 1.41 -10.04
N ALA A 40 13.32 2.35 -10.93
CA ALA A 40 14.28 2.72 -11.96
C ALA A 40 15.55 3.22 -11.25
N GLN A 41 16.73 2.75 -11.69
CA GLN A 41 17.97 3.35 -11.23
C GLN A 41 17.97 4.80 -11.70
N GLY A 42 18.10 5.74 -10.75
CA GLY A 42 18.30 7.14 -11.08
C GLY A 42 19.52 7.27 -12.00
N GLY A 43 19.37 8.05 -13.07
CA GLY A 43 20.51 8.40 -13.91
C GLY A 43 21.46 9.37 -13.20
N PRO A 44 22.64 9.65 -13.77
CA PRO A 44 23.63 10.55 -13.18
C PRO A 44 23.14 12.00 -12.94
N ASN A 45 21.93 12.36 -13.39
CA ASN A 45 21.41 13.72 -13.39
C ASN A 45 20.15 13.94 -12.52
N GLY A 46 19.76 13.00 -11.64
CA GLY A 46 18.64 13.24 -10.71
C GLY A 46 17.90 11.99 -10.26
N PRO A 47 16.90 12.16 -9.37
CA PRO A 47 16.05 11.06 -8.94
C PRO A 47 15.33 10.42 -10.15
N PRO A 48 14.98 9.13 -10.06
CA PRO A 48 14.21 8.48 -11.10
C PRO A 48 12.88 9.22 -11.31
N PRO A 49 12.36 9.24 -12.55
CA PRO A 49 11.05 9.83 -12.81
C PRO A 49 9.96 9.09 -12.04
N PRO A 50 8.84 9.76 -11.69
CA PRO A 50 7.76 9.10 -10.98
C PRO A 50 7.22 7.91 -11.76
N VAL A 51 7.02 6.79 -11.06
CA VAL A 51 6.47 5.57 -11.66
C VAL A 51 4.99 5.45 -11.39
N THR A 52 4.21 5.03 -12.38
CA THR A 52 2.80 4.66 -12.18
C THR A 52 2.68 3.16 -12.12
N PHE A 53 1.96 2.62 -11.13
CA PHE A 53 1.61 1.20 -11.11
C PHE A 53 0.12 0.97 -10.86
N ASP A 54 -0.41 0.00 -11.60
CA ASP A 54 -1.81 -0.35 -11.62
C ASP A 54 -2.11 -1.38 -10.51
N GLY A 55 -2.90 -0.96 -9.52
CA GLY A 55 -3.42 -1.76 -8.44
C GLY A 55 -4.57 -2.68 -8.84
N GLY A 56 -5.03 -2.61 -10.08
CA GLY A 56 -6.08 -3.45 -10.63
C GLY A 56 -7.50 -2.95 -10.36
N THR A 57 -8.41 -3.90 -10.19
CA THR A 57 -9.83 -3.65 -9.92
C THR A 57 -10.20 -4.20 -8.55
N TRP A 58 -11.10 -3.52 -7.85
CA TRP A 58 -11.54 -3.91 -6.52
C TRP A 58 -13.01 -3.57 -6.32
N ASP A 59 -13.79 -4.50 -5.76
CA ASP A 59 -15.23 -4.34 -5.60
C ASP A 59 -15.65 -3.81 -4.22
N GLY A 60 -14.67 -3.42 -3.39
CA GLY A 60 -14.92 -2.96 -2.04
C GLY A 60 -14.85 -4.05 -0.96
N THR A 61 -14.63 -5.32 -1.33
CA THR A 61 -14.60 -6.44 -0.38
C THR A 61 -13.22 -7.06 -0.22
N GLY A 62 -12.94 -7.59 0.98
CA GLY A 62 -11.63 -8.15 1.31
C GLY A 62 -10.53 -7.10 1.48
N PHE A 63 -9.37 -7.54 1.99
CA PHE A 63 -8.21 -6.67 2.20
C PHE A 63 -7.56 -6.30 0.87
N HIS A 64 -7.33 -5.01 0.62
CA HIS A 64 -6.58 -4.56 -0.56
C HIS A 64 -5.48 -3.59 -0.13
N SER A 65 -4.25 -3.77 -0.60
CA SER A 65 -3.11 -2.95 -0.19
C SER A 65 -2.14 -2.75 -1.33
N SER A 66 -1.70 -1.51 -1.55
CA SER A 66 -0.59 -1.21 -2.47
C SER A 66 0.76 -1.73 -1.98
N GLY A 67 0.85 -2.10 -0.69
CA GLY A 67 2.12 -2.29 0.00
C GLY A 67 2.89 -0.97 0.20
N SER A 68 4.11 -1.08 0.73
CA SER A 68 5.05 0.03 0.85
C SER A 68 5.79 0.23 -0.46
N ALA A 69 5.72 1.44 -1.01
CA ALA A 69 6.41 1.87 -2.22
C ALA A 69 7.62 2.76 -1.91
N ASN A 70 8.15 2.72 -0.68
CA ASN A 70 9.20 3.64 -0.20
C ASN A 70 10.47 3.60 -1.06
N ALA A 71 10.74 2.48 -1.75
CA ALA A 71 11.90 2.34 -2.62
C ALA A 71 11.71 3.02 -4.00
N LEU A 72 10.49 3.39 -4.40
CA LEU A 72 10.19 3.95 -5.72
C LEU A 72 10.44 5.45 -5.84
N GLY A 73 10.72 6.14 -4.74
CA GLY A 73 10.67 7.60 -4.73
C GLY A 73 9.23 8.09 -4.96
N ASP A 74 9.05 9.05 -5.87
CA ASP A 74 7.73 9.51 -6.25
C ASP A 74 7.00 8.45 -7.09
N PHE A 75 5.72 8.22 -6.78
CA PHE A 75 4.91 7.26 -7.53
C PHE A 75 3.44 7.67 -7.59
N PHE A 76 2.75 7.13 -8.60
CA PHE A 76 1.32 7.17 -8.73
C PHE A 76 0.75 5.75 -8.60
N TYR A 77 -0.30 5.61 -7.79
CA TYR A 77 -1.03 4.36 -7.64
C TYR A 77 -2.42 4.51 -8.23
N LYS A 78 -2.83 3.57 -9.08
CA LYS A 78 -4.17 3.56 -9.71
C LYS A 78 -4.95 2.35 -9.21
N LEU A 79 -6.17 2.54 -8.73
CA LEU A 79 -7.09 1.46 -8.35
C LEU A 79 -8.47 1.77 -8.92
N THR A 80 -9.08 0.79 -9.59
CA THR A 80 -10.42 0.92 -10.16
C THR A 80 -11.45 0.26 -9.24
N PHE A 81 -12.41 1.04 -8.75
CA PHE A 81 -13.52 0.53 -7.94
C PHE A 81 -14.66 0.06 -8.85
N THR A 82 -15.16 -1.15 -8.66
CA THR A 82 -16.23 -1.73 -9.52
C THR A 82 -17.63 -1.60 -8.93
N LYS A 83 -17.75 -1.16 -7.68
CA LYS A 83 -19.02 -0.92 -7.00
C LYS A 83 -19.08 0.49 -6.40
N ALA A 84 -20.23 1.14 -6.55
CA ALA A 84 -20.52 2.38 -5.83
C ALA A 84 -20.48 2.16 -4.32
N GLY A 85 -20.02 3.16 -3.58
CA GLY A 85 -19.84 3.04 -2.14
C GLY A 85 -18.92 4.11 -1.55
N THR A 86 -18.72 4.02 -0.24
CA THR A 86 -17.78 4.84 0.51
C THR A 86 -16.75 3.93 1.16
N TYR A 87 -15.48 4.07 0.75
CA TYR A 87 -14.39 3.19 1.16
C TYR A 87 -13.37 3.99 1.97
N LYS A 88 -13.13 3.57 3.21
CA LYS A 88 -12.07 4.15 4.04
C LYS A 88 -10.74 3.51 3.68
N TYR A 89 -9.70 4.33 3.64
CA TYR A 89 -8.34 3.86 3.48
C TYR A 89 -7.45 4.36 4.61
N GLU A 90 -6.38 3.62 4.84
CA GLU A 90 -5.31 3.94 5.78
C GLU A 90 -3.93 3.66 5.16
N CYS A 91 -2.89 4.24 5.76
CA CYS A 91 -1.51 3.79 5.58
C CYS A 91 -1.10 2.97 6.81
N LEU A 92 -0.77 1.69 6.63
CA LEU A 92 -0.47 0.79 7.74
C LEU A 92 0.85 1.08 8.46
N ILE A 93 1.69 1.95 7.90
CA ILE A 93 2.97 2.37 8.49
C ILE A 93 2.98 3.85 8.92
N HIS A 94 1.93 4.61 8.60
CA HIS A 94 1.74 6.01 8.99
C HIS A 94 0.31 6.19 9.52
N PRO A 95 0.07 6.00 10.83
CA PRO A 95 -1.27 5.87 11.41
C PRO A 95 -2.22 7.03 11.13
N ASP A 96 -1.69 8.25 10.96
CA ASP A 96 -2.51 9.44 10.73
C ASP A 96 -2.89 9.66 9.26
N MET A 97 -2.37 8.85 8.33
CA MET A 97 -2.72 8.93 6.90
C MET A 97 -4.00 8.18 6.61
N LEU A 98 -5.11 8.79 6.99
CA LEU A 98 -6.46 8.26 6.81
C LEU A 98 -7.21 9.05 5.74
N GLY A 99 -8.13 8.39 5.05
CA GLY A 99 -9.03 9.09 4.14
C GLY A 99 -10.20 8.24 3.68
N THR A 100 -10.98 8.80 2.77
CA THR A 100 -12.20 8.17 2.26
C THR A 100 -12.36 8.44 0.77
N VAL A 101 -12.67 7.39 0.02
CA VAL A 101 -13.04 7.45 -1.40
C VAL A 101 -14.54 7.27 -1.51
N LYS A 102 -15.22 8.15 -2.25
CA LYS A 102 -16.64 8.01 -2.62
C LYS A 102 -16.72 7.66 -4.10
N VAL A 103 -17.44 6.60 -4.42
CA VAL A 103 -17.71 6.10 -5.78
C VAL A 103 -19.22 6.11 -5.98
N GLY A 104 -19.69 6.73 -7.06
CA GLY A 104 -21.12 6.89 -7.38
C GLY A 104 -21.41 6.56 -8.83
#